data_AF-W7DW14-F1
#
_entry.id   AF-W7DW14-F1
#
_cell.length_a   1.000
_cell.length_b   1.000
_cell.length_c   1.000
_cell.angle_alpha   90.00
_cell.angle_beta   90.00
_cell.angle_gamma   90.00
#
_symmetry.space_group_name_H-M   'P 1'
#
loop_
_entity.id
_entity.type
_entity.pdbx_description
1 polymer ?
#
loop_
_entity_poly.entity_id
_entity_poly.type
_entity_poly.pdbx_seq_one_letter_code
_entity_poly.pdbx_strand_id
1 'polypeptide(L)'
;MRVEIHNPNERPSTRPAAALTLKEFNSKTLDPPVPVYLPWNLTAQEFAQILDSPSDKPAFKFPALRNWLLGLLGTLDAQKNESHPFHRQPYRLEELTIESVDWFDKKNYTRLGYMKIQSEIRNGSGDGDWIPGSAFLRGGSVAILAIVQPTDASGEAEKHVILTVQPRLAVSSLAFTEIPAGMLDDSGSFTGTAAQELKEEAHLHVKIEELLDLSELALEQGQAESLAPTDQLRTAMYPSPGGCDEFMKLYLYQKRLSRAHMEWLKDRATGLENEGERIRLKLVPLENFWREAARDGKALSALALYENLQRRGKIPDMPKEPAEEPKI
;
A
#
# COMPACT_ATOMS: atom_id res chain seq x y z
N MET A 1 17.02 -29.66 -13.30
CA MET A 1 15.71 -29.66 -12.59
C MET A 1 15.16 -31.08 -12.62
N ARG A 2 14.78 -31.65 -11.48
CA ARG A 2 14.10 -32.97 -11.39
C ARG A 2 12.71 -32.70 -10.81
N VAL A 3 11.65 -33.05 -11.53
CA VAL A 3 10.25 -32.81 -11.12
C VAL A 3 9.47 -34.10 -11.30
N GLU A 4 8.61 -34.39 -10.34
CA GLU A 4 7.58 -35.42 -10.44
C GLU A 4 6.25 -34.74 -10.79
N ILE A 5 5.67 -35.13 -11.93
CA ILE A 5 4.41 -34.55 -12.41
C ILE A 5 3.28 -35.46 -11.96
N HIS A 6 2.51 -35.04 -10.96
CA HIS A 6 1.31 -35.76 -10.51
C HIS A 6 0.05 -35.37 -11.32
N ASN A 7 0.00 -34.15 -11.87
CA ASN A 7 -1.10 -33.65 -12.68
C ASN A 7 -0.56 -32.73 -13.79
N PRO A 8 -0.78 -33.04 -15.08
CA PRO A 8 -0.28 -32.21 -16.19
C PRO A 8 -0.97 -30.85 -16.28
N ASN A 9 -2.12 -30.68 -15.62
CA ASN A 9 -2.92 -29.45 -15.59
C ASN A 9 -3.13 -28.85 -16.99
N GLU A 10 -3.72 -29.65 -17.89
CA GLU A 10 -3.96 -29.25 -19.28
C GLU A 10 -4.80 -27.96 -19.33
N ARG A 11 -4.38 -27.02 -20.19
CA ARG A 11 -5.08 -25.76 -20.35
C ARG A 11 -6.49 -26.03 -20.90
N PRO A 12 -7.56 -25.54 -20.26
CA PRO A 12 -8.91 -25.70 -20.79
C PRO A 12 -9.01 -25.18 -22.23
N SER A 13 -9.66 -25.95 -23.11
CA SER A 13 -9.88 -25.57 -24.51
C SER A 13 -10.96 -24.50 -24.68
N THR A 14 -11.79 -24.30 -23.67
CA THR A 14 -12.87 -23.31 -23.65
C THR A 14 -12.80 -22.50 -22.38
N ARG A 15 -13.04 -21.19 -22.50
CA ARG A 15 -13.18 -20.30 -21.35
C ARG A 15 -14.46 -20.67 -20.57
N PRO A 16 -14.44 -20.65 -19.22
CA PRO A 16 -15.65 -20.77 -18.42
C PRO A 16 -16.67 -19.69 -18.78
N ALA A 17 -17.96 -19.96 -18.55
CA ALA A 17 -18.98 -18.91 -18.62
C ALA A 17 -18.74 -17.85 -17.53
N ALA A 18 -19.19 -16.61 -17.78
CA ALA A 18 -19.18 -15.57 -16.77
C ALA A 18 -20.01 -16.00 -15.55
N ALA A 19 -19.48 -15.76 -14.34
CA ALA A 19 -20.16 -16.09 -13.09
C ALA A 19 -21.31 -15.13 -12.79
N LEU A 20 -21.20 -13.88 -13.23
CA LEU A 20 -22.24 -12.87 -13.16
C LEU A 20 -22.03 -11.77 -14.22
N THR A 21 -22.98 -10.85 -14.33
CA THR A 21 -22.88 -9.65 -15.17
C THR A 21 -23.16 -8.42 -14.31
N LEU A 22 -22.18 -7.53 -14.21
CA LEU A 22 -22.31 -6.26 -13.50
C LEU A 22 -23.02 -5.25 -14.41
N LYS A 23 -24.25 -4.87 -14.03
CA LYS A 23 -25.10 -3.94 -14.79
C LYS A 23 -25.07 -2.51 -14.24
N GLU A 24 -24.86 -2.40 -12.94
CA GLU A 24 -24.82 -1.13 -12.23
C GLU A 24 -23.79 -1.25 -11.11
N PHE A 25 -23.09 -0.16 -10.84
CA PHE A 25 -22.23 -0.05 -9.67
C PHE A 25 -22.18 1.40 -9.21
N ASN A 26 -22.38 1.63 -7.90
CA ASN A 26 -22.34 2.95 -7.29
C ASN A 26 -23.24 3.98 -8.00
N SER A 27 -24.51 3.60 -8.25
CA SER A 27 -25.52 4.40 -8.95
C SER A 27 -25.20 4.73 -10.42
N LYS A 28 -24.21 4.05 -11.02
CA LYS A 28 -23.83 4.19 -12.42
C LYS A 28 -24.21 2.93 -13.20
N THR A 29 -25.06 3.09 -14.20
CA THR A 29 -25.34 2.05 -15.19
C THR A 29 -24.08 1.80 -16.02
N LEU A 30 -23.69 0.53 -16.13
CA LEU A 30 -22.63 0.07 -17.02
C LEU A 30 -23.26 -0.31 -18.36
N ASP A 31 -22.88 0.43 -19.41
CA ASP A 31 -23.35 0.20 -20.77
C ASP A 31 -22.15 0.13 -21.75
N PRO A 32 -21.84 -1.07 -22.28
CA PRO A 32 -22.52 -2.34 -22.04
C PRO A 32 -22.30 -2.88 -20.61
N PRO A 33 -23.16 -3.80 -20.13
CA PRO A 33 -22.92 -4.53 -18.88
C PRO A 33 -21.62 -5.33 -18.93
N VAL A 34 -20.91 -5.41 -17.80
CA VAL A 34 -19.58 -6.02 -17.71
C VAL A 34 -19.70 -7.47 -17.24
N PRO A 35 -19.39 -8.50 -18.07
CA PRO A 35 -19.25 -9.87 -17.59
C PRO A 35 -18.11 -10.00 -16.56
N VAL A 36 -18.37 -10.77 -15.51
CA VAL A 36 -17.42 -11.03 -14.43
C VAL A 36 -17.13 -12.52 -14.32
N TYR A 37 -15.85 -12.88 -14.27
CA TYR A 37 -15.37 -14.24 -14.09
C TYR A 37 -14.69 -14.35 -12.73
N LEU A 38 -14.98 -15.43 -11.99
CA LEU A 38 -14.52 -15.61 -10.62
C LEU A 38 -13.69 -16.91 -10.49
N PRO A 39 -12.72 -16.96 -9.57
CA PRO A 39 -11.99 -18.18 -9.26
C PRO A 39 -12.90 -19.13 -8.46
N TRP A 40 -12.47 -20.38 -8.34
CA TRP A 40 -13.22 -21.43 -7.65
C TRP A 40 -13.51 -21.12 -6.17
N ASN A 41 -12.71 -20.25 -5.53
CA ASN A 41 -12.78 -19.89 -4.12
C ASN A 41 -13.35 -18.48 -3.85
N LEU A 42 -14.13 -17.93 -4.78
CA LEU A 42 -14.91 -16.71 -4.58
C LEU A 42 -16.28 -16.86 -5.25
N THR A 43 -17.35 -16.85 -4.47
CA THR A 43 -18.72 -16.94 -4.98
C THR A 43 -19.21 -15.60 -5.56
N ALA A 44 -20.21 -15.66 -6.45
CA ALA A 44 -20.86 -14.45 -6.96
C ALA A 44 -21.51 -13.60 -5.86
N GLN A 45 -21.99 -14.23 -4.78
CA GLN A 45 -22.58 -13.53 -3.64
C GLN A 45 -21.52 -12.80 -2.82
N GLU A 46 -20.38 -13.42 -2.53
CA GLU A 46 -19.25 -12.77 -1.84
C GLU A 46 -18.68 -11.62 -2.68
N PHE A 47 -18.53 -11.83 -3.99
CA PHE A 47 -18.12 -10.75 -4.92
C PHE A 47 -19.09 -9.57 -4.86
N ALA A 48 -20.40 -9.82 -4.89
CA ALA A 48 -21.40 -8.77 -4.76
C ALA A 48 -21.30 -8.05 -3.40
N GLN A 49 -21.10 -8.77 -2.30
CA GLN A 49 -20.91 -8.16 -0.98
C GLN A 49 -19.67 -7.26 -0.92
N ILE A 50 -18.55 -7.66 -1.55
CA ILE A 50 -17.34 -6.83 -1.65
C ILE A 50 -17.64 -5.51 -2.35
N LEU A 51 -18.42 -5.57 -3.43
CA LEU A 51 -18.78 -4.37 -4.19
C LEU A 51 -19.88 -3.53 -3.51
N ASP A 52 -20.87 -4.12 -2.84
CA ASP A 52 -21.99 -3.39 -2.24
C ASP A 52 -21.63 -2.72 -0.91
N SER A 53 -20.65 -3.27 -0.18
CA SER A 53 -20.25 -2.74 1.12
C SER A 53 -19.49 -1.42 0.96
N PRO A 54 -19.85 -0.37 1.69
CA PRO A 54 -19.17 0.91 1.57
C PRO A 54 -17.73 0.81 2.09
N SER A 55 -16.85 1.68 1.58
CA SER A 55 -15.40 1.57 1.83
C SER A 55 -15.01 1.77 3.30
N ASP A 56 -15.85 2.40 4.12
CA ASP A 56 -15.69 2.58 5.57
C ASP A 56 -16.12 1.36 6.39
N LYS A 57 -16.91 0.45 5.79
CA LYS A 57 -17.31 -0.83 6.38
C LYS A 57 -17.23 -1.94 5.32
N PRO A 58 -16.02 -2.22 4.79
CA PRO A 58 -15.88 -3.13 3.67
C PRO A 58 -16.16 -4.57 4.07
N ALA A 59 -16.87 -5.31 3.21
CA ALA A 59 -17.04 -6.75 3.37
C ALA A 59 -15.67 -7.44 3.38
N PHE A 60 -15.56 -8.45 4.24
CA PHE A 60 -14.34 -9.23 4.45
C PHE A 60 -13.08 -8.41 4.75
N LYS A 61 -13.25 -7.17 5.23
CA LYS A 61 -12.15 -6.23 5.51
C LYS A 61 -11.32 -5.89 4.27
N PHE A 62 -11.91 -5.97 3.08
CA PHE A 62 -11.19 -5.83 1.82
C PHE A 62 -11.81 -4.75 0.92
N PRO A 63 -11.46 -3.47 1.13
CA PRO A 63 -12.01 -2.38 0.33
C PRO A 63 -11.36 -2.26 -1.06
N ALA A 64 -10.24 -2.95 -1.30
CA ALA A 64 -9.37 -2.72 -2.46
C ALA A 64 -10.08 -2.90 -3.81
N LEU A 65 -10.88 -3.96 -3.98
CA LEU A 65 -11.62 -4.17 -5.23
C LEU A 65 -12.64 -3.05 -5.50
N ARG A 66 -13.43 -2.68 -4.50
CA ARG A 66 -14.42 -1.60 -4.63
C ARG A 66 -13.74 -0.27 -4.93
N ASN A 67 -12.68 0.06 -4.20
CA ASN A 67 -11.91 1.29 -4.40
C ASN A 67 -11.28 1.36 -5.79
N TRP A 68 -10.68 0.26 -6.25
CA TRP A 68 -10.11 0.15 -7.58
C TRP A 68 -11.18 0.35 -8.67
N LEU A 69 -12.33 -0.31 -8.55
CA LEU A 69 -13.40 -0.19 -9.55
C LEU A 69 -14.00 1.22 -9.57
N LEU A 70 -14.19 1.85 -8.41
CA LEU A 70 -14.62 3.26 -8.30
C LEU A 70 -13.62 4.19 -9.01
N GLY A 71 -12.32 4.04 -8.72
CA GLY A 71 -11.27 4.85 -9.31
C GLY A 71 -11.16 4.65 -10.83
N LEU A 72 -11.21 3.41 -11.29
CA LEU A 72 -11.19 3.08 -12.71
C LEU A 72 -12.37 3.70 -13.44
N LEU A 73 -13.60 3.53 -12.95
CA LEU A 73 -14.79 4.07 -13.62
C LEU A 73 -14.79 5.61 -13.64
N GLY A 74 -14.24 6.26 -12.61
CA GLY A 74 -14.00 7.71 -12.59
C GLY A 74 -12.96 8.13 -13.63
N THR A 75 -11.86 7.37 -13.78
CA THR A 75 -10.84 7.60 -14.82
C THR A 75 -11.44 7.45 -16.21
N LEU A 76 -12.24 6.40 -16.44
CA LEU A 76 -12.89 6.18 -17.73
C LEU A 76 -13.92 7.27 -18.05
N ASP A 77 -14.64 7.79 -17.06
CA ASP A 77 -15.58 8.91 -17.25
C ASP A 77 -14.89 10.23 -17.56
N ALA A 78 -13.67 10.46 -17.08
CA ALA A 78 -12.92 11.68 -17.35
C ALA A 78 -12.67 11.90 -18.86
N GLN A 79 -12.68 10.82 -19.64
CA GLN A 79 -12.57 10.85 -21.10
C GLN A 79 -13.76 11.56 -21.79
N LYS A 80 -14.87 11.79 -21.09
CA LYS A 80 -16.00 12.58 -21.60
C LYS A 80 -15.65 14.05 -21.80
N ASN A 81 -14.62 14.55 -21.12
CA ASN A 81 -14.11 15.91 -21.32
C ASN A 81 -13.39 16.01 -22.68
N GLU A 82 -13.75 17.00 -23.49
CA GLU A 82 -13.14 17.23 -24.82
C GLU A 82 -11.62 17.45 -24.77
N SER A 83 -11.09 17.97 -23.66
CA SER A 83 -9.65 18.18 -23.48
C SER A 83 -8.89 16.89 -23.11
N HIS A 84 -9.59 15.80 -22.79
CA HIS A 84 -8.94 14.55 -22.39
C HIS A 84 -8.21 13.91 -23.58
N PRO A 85 -6.97 13.41 -23.43
CA PRO A 85 -6.19 12.83 -24.54
C PRO A 85 -6.91 11.71 -25.30
N PHE A 86 -7.74 10.94 -24.60
CA PHE A 86 -8.51 9.83 -25.16
C PHE A 86 -9.97 10.16 -25.48
N HIS A 87 -10.37 11.44 -25.47
CA HIS A 87 -11.77 11.83 -25.73
C HIS A 87 -12.32 11.31 -27.06
N ARG A 88 -11.52 11.40 -28.13
CA ARG A 88 -11.93 10.97 -29.48
C ARG A 88 -12.12 9.47 -29.62
N GLN A 89 -11.43 8.68 -28.79
CA GLN A 89 -11.46 7.22 -28.83
C GLN A 89 -11.37 6.70 -27.38
N PRO A 90 -12.49 6.75 -26.62
CA PRO A 90 -12.48 6.51 -25.19
C PRO A 90 -12.38 5.03 -24.87
N TYR A 91 -11.55 4.71 -23.88
CA TYR A 91 -11.48 3.38 -23.29
C TYR A 91 -12.74 3.04 -22.50
N ARG A 92 -13.07 1.75 -22.48
CA ARG A 92 -14.19 1.15 -21.76
C ARG A 92 -13.73 -0.14 -21.09
N LEU A 93 -14.28 -0.41 -19.92
CA LEU A 93 -14.16 -1.71 -19.28
C LEU A 93 -15.14 -2.65 -19.98
N GLU A 94 -14.62 -3.67 -20.67
CA GLU A 94 -15.44 -4.68 -21.35
C GLU A 94 -15.61 -5.93 -20.50
N GLU A 95 -14.62 -6.26 -19.67
CA GLU A 95 -14.61 -7.49 -18.89
C GLU A 95 -13.81 -7.35 -17.59
N LEU A 96 -14.24 -8.06 -16.54
CA LEU A 96 -13.47 -8.22 -15.31
C LEU A 96 -13.31 -9.70 -14.94
N THR A 97 -12.07 -10.15 -14.82
CA THR A 97 -11.73 -11.48 -14.31
C THR A 97 -11.02 -11.34 -12.98
N ILE A 98 -11.53 -12.02 -11.97
CA ILE A 98 -10.80 -12.28 -10.74
C ILE A 98 -10.03 -13.59 -10.96
N GLU A 99 -8.71 -13.52 -11.02
CA GLU A 99 -7.87 -14.68 -11.33
C GLU A 99 -7.60 -15.52 -10.07
N SER A 100 -7.39 -14.86 -8.94
CA SER A 100 -7.16 -15.51 -7.66
C SER A 100 -7.54 -14.61 -6.48
N VAL A 101 -7.88 -15.26 -5.37
CA VAL A 101 -8.10 -14.62 -4.07
C VAL A 101 -7.38 -15.38 -2.97
N ASP A 102 -6.75 -14.65 -2.06
CA ASP A 102 -6.08 -15.19 -0.87
C ASP A 102 -6.85 -14.81 0.39
N TRP A 103 -7.57 -15.79 0.94
CA TRP A 103 -8.25 -15.67 2.23
C TRP A 103 -7.24 -15.86 3.37
N PHE A 104 -7.14 -14.87 4.25
CA PHE A 104 -6.30 -14.94 5.46
C PHE A 104 -6.99 -15.75 6.57
N ASP A 105 -8.32 -15.62 6.68
CA ASP A 105 -9.13 -16.58 7.44
C ASP A 105 -9.72 -17.63 6.50
N LYS A 106 -8.97 -18.72 6.27
CA LYS A 106 -9.42 -19.84 5.41
C LYS A 106 -10.50 -20.71 6.05
N LYS A 107 -10.73 -20.60 7.36
CA LYS A 107 -11.70 -21.45 8.07
C LYS A 107 -13.09 -20.87 7.95
N ASN A 108 -13.23 -19.56 8.20
CA ASN A 108 -14.53 -18.91 8.20
C ASN A 108 -14.72 -17.92 7.04
N TYR A 109 -13.70 -17.70 6.20
CA TYR A 109 -13.77 -16.80 5.04
C TYR A 109 -14.21 -15.38 5.42
N THR A 110 -13.67 -14.88 6.54
CA THR A 110 -14.06 -13.56 7.10
C THR A 110 -13.08 -12.45 6.78
N ARG A 111 -11.86 -12.78 6.35
CA ARG A 111 -10.79 -11.82 6.05
C ARG A 111 -10.13 -12.17 4.72
N LEU A 112 -10.36 -11.32 3.73
CA LEU A 112 -9.72 -11.41 2.43
C LEU A 112 -8.44 -10.54 2.44
N GLY A 113 -7.31 -11.12 2.02
CA GLY A 113 -6.01 -10.45 2.09
C GLY A 113 -5.56 -9.88 0.76
N TYR A 114 -5.62 -10.68 -0.30
CA TYR A 114 -5.15 -10.30 -1.63
C TYR A 114 -6.10 -10.77 -2.74
N MET A 115 -6.09 -10.04 -3.86
CA MET A 115 -6.84 -10.41 -5.06
C MET A 115 -6.03 -10.08 -6.30
N LYS A 116 -5.89 -11.05 -7.22
CA LYS A 116 -5.34 -10.81 -8.56
C LYS A 116 -6.49 -10.63 -9.54
N ILE A 117 -6.45 -9.55 -10.32
CA ILE A 117 -7.44 -9.27 -11.35
C ILE A 117 -6.81 -9.12 -12.72
N GLN A 118 -7.63 -9.40 -13.73
CA GLN A 118 -7.39 -9.10 -15.13
C GLN A 118 -8.64 -8.45 -15.70
N SER A 119 -8.53 -7.21 -16.18
CA SER A 119 -9.60 -6.51 -16.89
C SER A 119 -9.30 -6.40 -18.38
N GLU A 120 -10.35 -6.46 -19.19
CA GLU A 120 -10.28 -6.10 -20.61
C GLU A 120 -10.72 -4.64 -20.75
N ILE A 121 -9.79 -3.78 -21.14
CA ILE A 121 -10.02 -2.35 -21.30
C ILE A 121 -9.67 -1.97 -22.74
N ARG A 122 -10.68 -1.56 -23.51
CA ARG A 122 -10.55 -1.31 -24.95
C ARG A 122 -11.13 0.02 -25.36
N ASN A 123 -10.62 0.58 -26.45
CA ASN A 123 -11.17 1.78 -27.10
C ASN A 123 -11.54 1.53 -28.57
N GLY A 124 -11.65 0.26 -28.96
CA GLY A 124 -11.94 -0.16 -30.32
C GLY A 124 -11.73 -1.67 -30.51
N SER A 125 -11.97 -2.15 -31.72
CA SER A 125 -11.90 -3.58 -32.07
C SER A 125 -10.58 -3.99 -32.72
N GLY A 126 -9.66 -3.05 -32.95
CA GLY A 126 -8.34 -3.34 -33.53
C GLY A 126 -7.41 -4.04 -32.54
N ASP A 127 -6.36 -4.67 -33.07
CA ASP A 127 -5.37 -5.45 -32.29
C ASP A 127 -4.55 -4.60 -31.30
N GLY A 128 -4.51 -3.27 -31.50
CA GLY A 128 -3.85 -2.30 -30.62
C GLY A 128 -4.80 -1.45 -29.78
N ASP A 129 -6.11 -1.66 -29.88
CA ASP A 129 -7.14 -0.83 -29.24
C ASP A 129 -7.42 -1.28 -27.80
N TRP A 130 -6.38 -1.54 -27.01
CA TRP A 130 -6.49 -2.03 -25.64
C TRP A 130 -5.31 -1.58 -24.76
N ILE A 131 -5.53 -1.56 -23.45
CA ILE A 131 -4.48 -1.31 -22.45
C ILE A 131 -4.41 -2.45 -21.42
N PRO A 132 -3.23 -2.71 -20.82
CA PRO A 132 -3.09 -3.74 -19.80
C PRO A 132 -4.01 -3.48 -18.60
N GLY A 133 -4.88 -4.44 -18.31
CA GLY A 133 -5.83 -4.38 -17.18
C GLY A 133 -5.47 -5.29 -16.00
N SER A 134 -4.22 -5.74 -15.90
CA SER A 134 -3.77 -6.65 -14.83
C SER A 134 -3.41 -5.88 -13.57
N ALA A 135 -3.95 -6.27 -12.41
CA ALA A 135 -3.59 -5.66 -11.14
C ALA A 135 -3.59 -6.66 -9.98
N PHE A 136 -2.66 -6.47 -9.05
CA PHE A 136 -2.63 -7.12 -7.74
C PHE A 136 -3.22 -6.16 -6.72
N LEU A 137 -4.37 -6.53 -6.16
CA LEU A 137 -5.10 -5.74 -5.21
C LEU A 137 -4.73 -6.14 -3.79
N ARG A 138 -4.21 -5.18 -3.03
CA ARG A 138 -3.90 -5.29 -1.61
C ARG A 138 -4.36 -4.08 -0.80
N GLY A 139 -4.68 -2.95 -1.44
CA GLY A 139 -5.17 -1.76 -0.78
C GLY A 139 -4.07 -0.86 -0.20
N GLY A 140 -4.48 0.10 0.62
CA GLY A 140 -3.60 1.14 1.15
C GLY A 140 -2.69 0.66 2.29
N SER A 141 -1.54 1.32 2.43
CA SER A 141 -0.56 1.07 3.48
C SER A 141 0.06 2.37 4.00
N VAL A 142 0.86 2.25 5.06
CA VAL A 142 1.67 3.32 5.62
C VAL A 142 3.11 2.88 5.74
N ALA A 143 4.03 3.83 5.70
CA ALA A 143 5.42 3.60 6.11
C ALA A 143 5.95 4.80 6.89
N ILE A 144 6.85 4.53 7.83
CA ILE A 144 7.29 5.52 8.79
C ILE A 144 8.80 5.67 8.76
N LEU A 145 9.28 6.85 8.39
CA LEU A 145 10.65 7.26 8.62
C LEU A 145 10.80 7.66 10.09
N ALA A 146 11.23 6.72 10.93
CA ALA A 146 11.42 6.93 12.36
C ALA A 146 12.86 7.38 12.65
N ILE A 147 13.04 8.67 12.91
CA ILE A 147 14.33 9.28 13.26
C ILE A 147 14.40 9.48 14.77
N VAL A 148 15.45 8.94 15.38
CA VAL A 148 15.73 9.08 16.81
C VAL A 148 17.08 9.74 17.05
N GLN A 149 17.21 10.46 18.15
CA GLN A 149 18.44 11.16 18.53
C GLN A 149 18.67 11.04 20.04
N PRO A 150 19.92 10.88 20.52
CA PRO A 150 20.22 10.93 21.94
C PRO A 150 19.71 12.22 22.60
N THR A 151 19.24 12.13 23.84
CA THR A 151 18.75 13.29 24.61
C THR A 151 19.82 14.38 24.82
N ASP A 152 21.09 13.99 24.86
CA ASP A 152 22.26 14.84 25.06
C ASP A 152 22.89 15.37 23.76
N ALA A 153 22.43 14.91 22.59
CA ALA A 153 22.92 15.38 21.29
C ALA A 153 22.22 16.66 20.82
N SER A 154 22.89 17.47 20.00
CA SER A 154 22.39 18.75 19.49
C SER A 154 22.52 18.87 17.97
N GLY A 155 21.66 19.69 17.37
CA GLY A 155 21.61 19.87 15.91
C GLY A 155 21.32 18.57 15.15
N GLU A 156 22.03 18.37 14.06
CA GLU A 156 21.89 17.19 13.18
C GLU A 156 22.77 16.00 13.60
N ALA A 157 23.64 16.17 14.60
CA ALA A 157 24.58 15.14 15.03
C ALA A 157 23.85 13.93 15.65
N GLU A 158 24.38 12.72 15.43
CA GLU A 158 23.90 11.48 16.07
C GLU A 158 22.42 11.15 15.81
N LYS A 159 21.81 11.67 14.74
CA LYS A 159 20.50 11.18 14.27
C LYS A 159 20.63 9.76 13.73
N HIS A 160 19.75 8.88 14.15
CA HIS A 160 19.65 7.51 13.69
C HIS A 160 18.24 7.24 13.14
N VAL A 161 18.14 6.35 12.17
CA VAL A 161 16.88 5.83 11.64
C VAL A 161 16.67 4.44 12.20
N ILE A 162 15.44 4.17 12.65
CA ILE A 162 15.00 2.83 13.02
C ILE A 162 14.56 2.10 11.75
N LEU A 163 15.21 0.98 11.48
CA LEU A 163 14.88 0.04 10.41
C LEU A 163 14.40 -1.28 11.00
N THR A 164 13.60 -1.99 10.24
CA THR A 164 13.21 -3.38 10.49
C THR A 164 13.97 -4.30 9.55
N VAL A 165 14.30 -5.50 10.04
CA VAL A 165 14.87 -6.60 9.26
C VAL A 165 13.88 -7.76 9.35
N GLN A 166 13.20 -8.03 8.23
CA GLN A 166 12.09 -8.99 8.20
C GLN A 166 12.06 -9.82 6.90
N PRO A 167 11.38 -11.00 6.90
CA PRO A 167 11.21 -11.79 5.70
C PRO A 167 10.35 -11.08 4.64
N ARG A 168 10.85 -11.03 3.40
CA ARG A 168 10.11 -10.60 2.21
C ARG A 168 10.22 -11.68 1.14
N LEU A 169 9.31 -12.66 1.21
CA LEU A 169 9.31 -13.81 0.31
C LEU A 169 9.12 -13.43 -1.16
N ALA A 170 8.37 -12.36 -1.44
CA ALA A 170 8.18 -11.84 -2.81
C ALA A 170 9.50 -11.47 -3.51
N VAL A 171 10.54 -11.13 -2.75
CA VAL A 171 11.90 -10.86 -3.26
C VAL A 171 12.91 -11.93 -2.83
N SER A 172 12.43 -13.10 -2.38
CA SER A 172 13.24 -14.24 -1.93
C SER A 172 14.25 -13.90 -0.83
N SER A 173 13.90 -12.99 0.09
CA SER A 173 14.75 -12.61 1.23
C SER A 173 14.11 -12.99 2.57
N LEU A 174 14.91 -13.48 3.51
CA LEU A 174 14.51 -13.71 4.91
C LEU A 174 15.02 -12.62 5.85
N ALA A 175 15.76 -11.65 5.34
CA ALA A 175 16.38 -10.57 6.11
C ALA A 175 16.44 -9.29 5.27
N PHE A 176 15.28 -8.81 4.85
CA PHE A 176 15.15 -7.57 4.09
C PHE A 176 15.17 -6.37 5.04
N THR A 177 16.05 -5.41 4.80
CA THR A 177 16.17 -4.19 5.61
C THR A 177 15.30 -3.09 5.01
N GLU A 178 14.40 -2.53 5.81
CA GLU A 178 13.41 -1.54 5.38
C GLU A 178 12.95 -0.64 6.53
N ILE A 179 12.22 0.43 6.23
CA ILE A 179 11.55 1.21 7.27
C ILE A 179 10.26 0.51 7.76
N PRO A 180 9.83 0.76 9.02
CA PRO A 180 8.55 0.29 9.53
C PRO A 180 7.38 0.59 8.60
N ALA A 181 6.48 -0.38 8.42
CA ALA A 181 5.36 -0.24 7.49
C ALA A 181 4.23 -1.24 7.74
N GLY A 182 2.99 -0.81 7.52
CA GLY A 182 1.79 -1.57 7.82
C GLY A 182 0.67 -1.39 6.81
N MET A 183 -0.21 -2.38 6.72
CA MET A 183 -1.45 -2.27 5.95
C MET A 183 -2.50 -1.51 6.75
N LEU A 184 -3.34 -0.72 6.07
CA LEU A 184 -4.45 -0.06 6.75
C LEU A 184 -5.42 -1.08 7.35
N ASP A 185 -5.89 -0.79 8.56
CA ASP A 185 -6.92 -1.57 9.23
C ASP A 185 -8.33 -1.18 8.76
N ASP A 186 -9.34 -1.83 9.36
CA ASP A 186 -10.76 -1.61 9.07
C ASP A 186 -11.22 -0.17 9.35
N SER A 187 -10.48 0.60 10.15
CA SER A 187 -10.82 1.98 10.50
C SER A 187 -10.43 2.98 9.41
N GLY A 188 -9.52 2.59 8.51
CA GLY A 188 -8.97 3.46 7.46
C GLY A 188 -8.14 4.63 7.99
N SER A 189 -7.81 4.66 9.29
CA SER A 189 -7.03 5.73 9.91
C SER A 189 -5.53 5.52 9.70
N PHE A 190 -4.97 6.18 8.70
CA PHE A 190 -3.54 6.10 8.39
C PHE A 190 -2.63 6.40 9.58
N THR A 191 -2.93 7.44 10.36
CA THR A 191 -2.11 7.81 11.53
C THR A 191 -2.27 6.82 12.68
N GLY A 192 -3.46 6.22 12.84
CA GLY A 192 -3.70 5.16 13.80
C GLY A 192 -2.88 3.91 13.48
N THR A 193 -2.93 3.47 12.21
CA THR A 193 -2.10 2.37 11.70
C THR A 193 -0.62 2.68 11.91
N ALA A 194 -0.12 3.83 11.47
CA ALA A 194 1.29 4.17 11.59
C ALA A 194 1.80 4.20 13.05
N ALA A 195 0.98 4.68 13.99
CA ALA A 195 1.31 4.64 15.41
C ALA A 195 1.29 3.21 15.97
N GLN A 196 0.36 2.36 15.52
CA GLN A 196 0.29 0.96 15.90
C GLN A 196 1.51 0.18 15.40
N GLU A 197 1.92 0.39 14.14
CA GLU A 197 3.11 -0.25 13.57
C GLU A 197 4.39 0.11 14.35
N LEU A 198 4.59 1.39 14.71
CA LEU A 198 5.74 1.77 15.54
C LEU A 198 5.70 1.17 16.95
N LYS A 199 4.51 0.92 17.49
CA LYS A 199 4.35 0.26 18.79
C LYS A 199 4.67 -1.24 18.69
N GLU A 200 4.19 -1.91 17.65
CA GLU A 200 4.36 -3.36 17.45
C GLU A 200 5.76 -3.72 16.97
N GLU A 201 6.26 -3.00 15.96
CA GLU A 201 7.55 -3.27 15.33
C GLU A 201 8.72 -2.64 16.10
N ALA A 202 8.53 -1.47 16.73
CA ALA A 202 9.62 -0.70 17.36
C ALA A 202 9.47 -0.43 18.86
N HIS A 203 8.39 -0.91 19.50
CA HIS A 203 8.08 -0.66 20.93
C HIS A 203 8.03 0.81 21.33
N LEU A 204 7.74 1.70 20.37
CA LEU A 204 7.61 3.14 20.62
C LEU A 204 6.14 3.50 20.81
N HIS A 205 5.81 4.10 21.94
CA HIS A 205 4.49 4.68 22.16
C HIS A 205 4.44 6.03 21.45
N VAL A 206 3.61 6.10 20.41
CA VAL A 206 3.48 7.28 19.54
C VAL A 206 2.09 7.87 19.68
N LYS A 207 2.04 9.17 19.92
CA LYS A 207 0.79 9.92 19.81
C LYS A 207 0.57 10.34 18.36
N ILE A 208 -0.69 10.35 17.91
CA ILE A 208 -1.04 10.62 16.50
C ILE A 208 -0.47 11.98 16.04
N GLU A 209 -0.49 12.99 16.91
CA GLU A 209 0.05 14.32 16.66
C GLU A 209 1.58 14.39 16.49
N GLU A 210 2.31 13.32 16.83
CA GLU A 210 3.76 13.22 16.62
C GLU A 210 4.14 12.70 15.23
N LEU A 211 3.16 12.26 14.43
CA LEU A 211 3.35 11.79 13.06
C LEU A 211 3.11 12.93 12.06
N LEU A 212 4.14 13.26 11.29
CA LEU A 212 4.05 14.26 10.22
C LEU A 212 3.85 13.56 8.87
N ASP A 213 2.77 13.90 8.15
CA ASP A 213 2.50 13.35 6.81
C ASP A 213 3.41 14.01 5.76
N LEU A 214 4.46 13.29 5.35
CA LEU A 214 5.39 13.77 4.31
C LEU A 214 4.73 13.80 2.93
N SER A 215 3.73 12.94 2.70
CA SER A 215 3.05 12.81 1.41
C SER A 215 2.14 14.01 1.16
N GLU A 216 1.43 14.45 2.19
CA GLU A 216 0.60 15.65 2.16
C GLU A 216 1.43 16.91 1.94
N LEU A 217 2.48 17.11 2.74
CA LEU A 217 3.39 18.26 2.62
C LEU A 217 4.04 18.36 1.24
N ALA A 218 4.36 17.22 0.61
CA ALA A 218 4.96 17.20 -0.72
C ALA A 218 3.97 17.65 -1.81
N LEU A 219 2.68 17.31 -1.67
CA LEU A 219 1.65 17.59 -2.66
C LEU A 219 1.04 19.00 -2.51
N GLU A 220 1.06 19.61 -1.32
CA GLU A 220 0.71 21.03 -1.13
C GLU A 220 1.49 21.97 -2.06
N GLN A 221 2.73 21.60 -2.43
CA GLN A 221 3.59 22.38 -3.33
C GLN A 221 3.66 21.78 -4.75
N GLY A 222 2.99 20.66 -4.96
CA GLY A 222 3.11 19.79 -6.12
C GLY A 222 1.95 19.85 -7.09
N GLN A 223 1.10 20.89 -7.07
CA GLN A 223 0.18 21.21 -8.17
C GLN A 223 0.97 21.68 -9.41
N ALA A 224 1.95 20.88 -9.84
CA ALA A 224 2.43 20.91 -11.21
C ALA A 224 1.25 20.53 -12.11
N GLU A 225 1.23 21.09 -13.31
CA GLU A 225 0.22 20.89 -14.35
C GLU A 225 -0.02 19.39 -14.66
N SER A 226 -0.82 18.73 -13.82
CA SER A 226 -1.21 17.34 -14.02
C SER A 226 -2.35 17.31 -15.03
N LEU A 227 -2.13 16.59 -16.13
CA LEU A 227 -3.16 16.30 -17.12
C LEU A 227 -4.28 15.40 -16.55
N ALA A 228 -4.03 14.70 -15.45
CA ALA A 228 -5.01 13.90 -14.75
C ALA A 228 -5.70 14.72 -13.65
N PRO A 229 -7.04 14.61 -13.48
CA PRO A 229 -7.73 15.19 -12.33
C PRO A 229 -7.07 14.71 -11.03
N THR A 230 -6.49 15.64 -10.27
CA THR A 230 -5.80 15.35 -9.00
C THR A 230 -6.70 14.68 -7.98
N ASP A 231 -8.02 14.78 -8.16
CA ASP A 231 -9.04 14.27 -7.23
C ASP A 231 -9.20 12.74 -7.28
N GLN A 232 -8.61 12.05 -8.27
CA GLN A 232 -8.77 10.60 -8.44
C GLN A 232 -7.64 9.79 -7.77
N LEU A 233 -6.45 10.36 -7.62
CA LEU A 233 -5.32 9.71 -6.96
C LEU A 233 -5.30 10.04 -5.47
N ARG A 234 -4.77 9.12 -4.67
CA ARG A 234 -4.57 9.34 -3.23
C ARG A 234 -3.30 10.19 -3.04
N THR A 235 -3.35 11.06 -2.03
CA THR A 235 -2.18 11.80 -1.51
C THR A 235 -1.20 10.83 -0.84
N ALA A 236 -0.44 10.11 -1.66
CA ALA A 236 0.40 8.99 -1.23
C ALA A 236 1.43 8.64 -2.32
N MET A 237 2.46 7.88 -1.94
CA MET A 237 3.40 7.27 -2.87
C MET A 237 2.82 5.96 -3.42
N TYR A 238 2.99 5.70 -4.72
CA TYR A 238 2.56 4.44 -5.37
C TYR A 238 3.78 3.57 -5.66
N PRO A 239 3.97 2.42 -4.99
CA PRO A 239 5.20 1.63 -5.13
C PRO A 239 5.35 0.97 -6.50
N SER A 240 4.25 0.52 -7.10
CA SER A 240 4.24 -0.20 -8.38
C SER A 240 2.93 0.04 -9.15
N PRO A 241 2.68 1.28 -9.63
CA PRO A 241 1.40 1.68 -10.22
C PRO A 241 1.06 0.96 -11.54
N GLY A 242 2.02 0.24 -12.14
CA GLY A 242 1.78 -0.56 -13.34
C GLY A 242 1.14 -1.92 -13.09
N GLY A 243 1.02 -2.36 -11.84
CA GLY A 243 0.49 -3.69 -11.54
C GLY A 243 -0.04 -3.91 -10.13
N CYS A 244 -0.08 -2.89 -9.27
CA CYS A 244 -0.60 -2.98 -7.91
C CYS A 244 -1.42 -1.73 -7.56
N ASP A 245 -2.53 -1.91 -6.83
CA ASP A 245 -3.36 -0.79 -6.36
C ASP A 245 -2.80 -0.10 -5.11
N GLU A 246 -1.71 -0.62 -4.56
CA GLU A 246 -1.13 -0.11 -3.32
C GLU A 246 -0.76 1.37 -3.46
N PHE A 247 -1.23 2.13 -2.48
CA PHE A 247 -0.79 3.48 -2.21
C PHE A 247 -0.34 3.55 -0.76
N MET A 248 0.78 4.22 -0.53
CA MET A 248 1.47 4.24 0.74
C MET A 248 1.63 5.68 1.22
N LYS A 249 1.02 6.00 2.36
CA LYS A 249 1.33 7.26 3.04
C LYS A 249 2.66 7.16 3.78
N LEU A 250 3.53 8.12 3.52
CA LEU A 250 4.83 8.23 4.15
C LEU A 250 4.76 9.22 5.31
N TYR A 251 5.03 8.74 6.52
CA TYR A 251 5.08 9.54 7.73
C TYR A 251 6.51 9.75 8.21
N LEU A 252 6.76 10.88 8.84
CA LEU A 252 7.95 11.14 9.64
C LEU A 252 7.58 11.06 11.12
N TYR A 253 8.39 10.33 11.88
CA TYR A 253 8.38 10.34 13.34
C TYR A 253 9.76 10.79 13.82
N GLN A 254 9.82 11.82 14.68
CA GLN A 254 11.07 12.30 15.27
C GLN A 254 10.99 12.25 16.79
N LYS A 255 11.98 11.64 17.45
CA LYS A 255 11.97 11.55 18.92
C LYS A 255 13.35 11.52 19.56
N ARG A 256 13.47 12.09 20.74
CA ARG A 256 14.66 11.93 21.58
C ARG A 256 14.57 10.67 22.42
N LEU A 257 15.65 9.89 22.46
CA LEU A 257 15.77 8.68 23.29
C LEU A 257 16.99 8.81 24.20
N SER A 258 16.94 8.22 25.39
CA SER A 258 18.16 8.06 26.19
C SER A 258 19.11 7.10 25.45
N ARG A 259 20.43 7.24 25.65
CA ARG A 259 21.40 6.32 25.06
C ARG A 259 21.15 4.87 25.49
N ALA A 260 20.68 4.66 26.72
CA ALA A 260 20.28 3.34 27.22
C ALA A 260 19.09 2.76 26.44
N HIS A 261 18.07 3.57 26.15
CA HIS A 261 16.93 3.14 25.33
C HIS A 261 17.36 2.87 23.87
N MET A 262 18.24 3.69 23.29
CA MET A 262 18.78 3.42 21.95
C MET A 262 19.53 2.08 21.87
N GLU A 263 20.36 1.77 22.88
CA GLU A 263 21.05 0.47 22.93
C GLU A 263 20.07 -0.68 23.13
N TRP A 264 19.02 -0.49 23.95
CA TRP A 264 17.96 -1.49 24.18
C TRP A 264 17.16 -1.83 22.92
N LEU A 265 17.00 -0.87 21.99
CA LEU A 265 16.32 -1.10 20.70
C LEU A 265 17.17 -1.92 19.72
N LYS A 266 18.49 -1.88 19.85
CA LYS A 266 19.42 -2.44 18.88
C LYS A 266 19.32 -3.97 18.84
N ASP A 267 19.17 -4.53 17.63
CA ASP A 267 19.07 -5.97 17.35
C ASP A 267 17.92 -6.70 18.08
N ARG A 268 16.98 -5.94 18.64
CA ARG A 268 15.85 -6.49 19.40
C ARG A 268 14.88 -7.20 18.47
N ALA A 269 14.43 -8.38 18.88
CA ALA A 269 13.35 -9.10 18.22
C ALA A 269 11.99 -8.50 18.62
N THR A 270 11.15 -8.23 17.62
CA THR A 270 9.84 -7.56 17.74
C THR A 270 8.82 -8.18 16.77
N GLY A 271 7.61 -7.61 16.70
CA GLY A 271 6.51 -8.10 15.87
C GLY A 271 5.65 -9.18 16.54
N LEU A 272 4.56 -9.58 15.87
CA LEU A 272 3.61 -10.56 16.38
C LEU A 272 4.02 -11.98 15.93
N GLU A 273 4.79 -12.70 16.77
CA GLU A 273 5.25 -14.06 16.46
C GLU A 273 4.10 -15.02 16.09
N ASN A 274 2.94 -14.87 16.74
CA ASN A 274 1.74 -15.68 16.50
C ASN A 274 1.07 -15.38 15.14
N GLU A 275 1.39 -14.25 14.50
CA GLU A 275 0.92 -13.87 13.17
C GLU A 275 1.95 -14.19 12.08
N GLY A 276 3.05 -14.85 12.45
CA GLY A 276 4.13 -15.23 11.53
C GLY A 276 5.13 -14.11 11.23
N GLU A 277 5.03 -12.99 11.95
CA GLU A 277 5.96 -11.87 11.83
C GLU A 277 7.23 -12.14 12.63
N ARG A 278 8.38 -11.96 11.98
CA ARG A 278 9.71 -12.11 12.59
C ARG A 278 10.53 -10.87 12.27
N ILE A 279 10.48 -9.90 13.17
CA ILE A 279 11.08 -8.60 12.96
C ILE A 279 12.28 -8.44 13.89
N ARG A 280 13.36 -7.87 13.36
CA ARG A 280 14.49 -7.40 14.16
C ARG A 280 14.74 -5.93 13.89
N LEU A 281 14.97 -5.16 14.95
CA LEU A 281 15.30 -3.74 14.83
C LEU A 281 16.77 -3.53 14.49
N LYS A 282 17.03 -2.54 13.63
CA LYS A 282 18.36 -2.07 13.26
C LYS A 282 18.39 -0.55 13.34
N LEU A 283 19.26 0.01 14.18
CA LEU A 283 19.51 1.44 14.25
C LEU A 283 20.67 1.81 13.33
N VAL A 284 20.46 2.78 12.44
CA VAL A 284 21.44 3.20 11.43
C VAL A 284 21.63 4.72 11.50
N PRO A 285 22.87 5.25 11.54
CA PRO A 285 23.08 6.70 11.41
C PRO A 285 22.40 7.27 10.17
N LEU A 286 21.71 8.40 10.29
CA LEU A 286 20.90 8.99 9.21
C LEU A 286 21.71 9.21 7.92
N GLU A 287 22.97 9.62 8.03
CA GLU A 287 23.93 9.77 6.93
C GLU A 287 24.21 8.48 6.13
N ASN A 288 24.04 7.32 6.76
CA ASN A 288 24.25 6.00 6.16
C ASN A 288 22.96 5.30 5.75
N PHE A 289 21.80 5.84 6.15
CA PHE A 289 20.49 5.24 5.92
C PHE A 289 20.24 4.89 4.44
N TRP A 290 20.57 5.80 3.52
CA TRP A 290 20.37 5.58 2.08
C TRP A 290 21.16 4.38 1.51
N ARG A 291 22.30 4.03 2.12
CA ARG A 291 23.11 2.87 1.71
C ARG A 291 22.55 1.58 2.29
N GLU A 292 22.17 1.63 3.56
CA GLU A 292 21.69 0.48 4.33
C GLU A 292 20.29 0.03 3.88
N ALA A 293 19.42 0.97 3.53
CA ALA A 293 18.07 0.73 3.03
C ALA A 293 17.96 0.92 1.50
N ALA A 294 19.07 0.86 0.76
CA ALA A 294 19.12 1.14 -0.68
C ALA A 294 18.18 0.27 -1.54
N ARG A 295 17.75 -0.88 -1.01
CA ARG A 295 16.84 -1.82 -1.71
C ARG A 295 15.37 -1.58 -1.39
N ASP A 296 15.08 -0.75 -0.40
CA ASP A 296 13.71 -0.49 0.05
C ASP A 296 13.17 0.80 -0.61
N GLY A 297 12.24 0.63 -1.56
CA GLY A 297 11.69 1.76 -2.32
C GLY A 297 10.98 2.80 -1.46
N LYS A 298 10.29 2.37 -0.38
CA LYS A 298 9.61 3.28 0.55
C LYS A 298 10.62 4.04 1.43
N ALA A 299 11.70 3.41 1.88
CA ALA A 299 12.79 4.08 2.59
C ALA A 299 13.40 5.22 1.75
N LEU A 300 13.76 4.92 0.49
CA LEU A 300 14.34 5.93 -0.41
C LEU A 300 13.33 7.04 -0.75
N SER A 301 12.06 6.71 -0.92
CA SER A 301 11.00 7.69 -1.15
C SER A 301 10.84 8.62 0.07
N ALA A 302 10.78 8.05 1.27
CA ALA A 302 10.64 8.82 2.51
C ALA A 302 11.86 9.71 2.76
N LEU A 303 13.07 9.21 2.48
CA LEU A 303 14.30 10.00 2.57
C LEU A 303 14.27 11.18 1.59
N ALA A 304 13.87 10.95 0.34
CA ALA A 304 13.80 12.01 -0.67
C ALA A 304 12.81 13.11 -0.28
N LEU A 305 11.63 12.74 0.25
CA LEU A 305 10.66 13.71 0.76
C LEU A 305 11.22 14.47 1.98
N TYR A 306 11.77 13.74 2.95
CA TYR A 306 12.38 14.32 4.15
C TYR A 306 13.44 15.37 3.81
N GLU A 307 14.44 15.03 2.99
CA GLU A 307 15.53 15.95 2.66
C GLU A 307 15.05 17.19 1.90
N ASN A 308 14.12 17.03 0.94
CA ASN A 308 13.60 18.16 0.18
C ASN A 308 12.73 19.08 1.04
N LEU A 309 11.89 18.52 1.90
CA LEU A 309 11.10 19.28 2.86
C LEU A 309 11.99 19.97 3.91
N GLN A 310 13.06 19.31 4.36
CA GLN A 310 14.02 19.87 5.32
C GLN A 310 14.77 21.05 4.72
N ARG A 311 15.29 20.95 3.49
CA ARG A 311 15.93 22.07 2.76
C ARG A 311 15.00 23.27 2.56
N ARG A 312 13.68 23.04 2.55
CA ARG A 312 12.64 24.08 2.43
C ARG A 312 12.14 24.59 3.80
N GLY A 313 12.71 24.13 4.91
CA GLY A 313 12.32 24.53 6.26
C GLY A 313 10.91 24.05 6.67
N LYS A 314 10.44 22.93 6.08
CA LYS A 314 9.11 22.35 6.33
C LYS A 314 9.13 21.20 7.33
N ILE A 315 10.31 20.68 7.66
CA ILE A 315 10.47 19.69 8.72
C ILE A 315 10.68 20.42 10.05
N PRO A 316 9.89 20.14 11.10
CA PRO A 316 10.11 20.73 12.41
C PRO A 316 11.42 20.25 13.02
N ASP A 317 11.99 21.08 13.90
CA ASP A 317 13.15 20.70 14.70
C ASP A 317 12.88 19.43 15.52
N MET A 318 13.95 18.71 15.86
CA MET A 318 13.85 17.53 16.73
C MET A 318 13.14 17.90 18.04
N PRO A 319 12.06 17.19 18.43
CA PRO A 319 11.35 17.46 19.68
C PRO A 319 12.28 17.41 20.90
N LYS A 320 12.04 18.28 21.88
CA LYS A 320 12.86 18.34 23.10
C LYS A 320 12.51 17.25 24.11
N GLU A 321 11.25 16.83 24.14
CA GLU A 321 10.75 15.84 25.08
C GLU A 321 11.19 14.42 24.68
N PRO A 322 11.85 13.68 25.60
CA PRO A 322 12.23 12.30 25.32
C PRO A 322 11.03 11.36 25.27
N ALA A 323 11.18 10.20 24.63
CA ALA A 323 10.21 9.12 24.74
C ALA A 323 10.19 8.54 26.16
N GLU A 324 9.05 8.01 26.57
CA GLU A 324 8.97 7.16 27.77
C GLU A 324 9.82 5.90 27.56
N GLU A 325 10.62 5.53 28.55
CA GLU A 325 11.37 4.29 28.51
C GLU A 325 10.44 3.10 28.80
N PRO A 326 10.59 1.98 28.08
CA PRO A 326 9.84 0.77 28.36
C PRO A 326 10.14 0.30 29.79
N LYS A 327 9.09 -0.05 30.54
CA LYS A 327 9.23 -0.74 31.83
C LYS A 327 9.77 -2.14 31.53
N ILE A 328 11.04 -2.38 31.88
CA ILE A 328 11.75 -3.67 31.70
C ILE A 328 11.11 -4.75 32.56
#